data_AF-A0A4R1RIU3-F1
#
_entry.id   AF-A0A4R1RIU3-F1
#
_cell.length_a   1.000
_cell.length_b   1.000
_cell.length_c   1.000
_cell.angle_alpha   90.00
_cell.angle_beta   90.00
_cell.angle_gamma   90.00
#
_symmetry.space_group_name_H-M   'P 1'
#
loop_
_entity.id
_entity.type
_entity.pdbx_description
1 polymer ?
#
loop_
_entity_poly.entity_id
_entity_poly.type
_entity_poly.pdbx_seq_one_letter_code
_entity_poly.pdbx_strand_id
1 'polypeptide(L)'
;MKNPKEHSNKGNYKTFFIMLACSFVAMYITMYLNTYSIDHVWFSLTRFYMTCLGISTMAVIMWFFMRKMYNDKKKNIAIIAGSFILFVGALGLVRTQAPIIGDVLWMKAMIPHHSIAILTSERADIQDPEVKKLAEDIIKAQRKEIEEMKAMIKRLENEK
;
A
#
# COMPACT_ATOMS: atom_id res chain seq x y z
N MET A 1 -12.34 4.14 52.30
CA MET A 1 -11.87 3.23 51.23
C MET A 1 -12.20 3.86 49.89
N LYS A 2 -11.21 4.22 49.06
CA LYS A 2 -11.41 4.79 47.72
C LYS A 2 -11.74 3.66 46.75
N ASN A 3 -12.84 3.80 46.01
CA ASN A 3 -13.23 2.89 44.92
C ASN A 3 -12.07 2.73 43.92
N PRO A 4 -11.66 1.49 43.57
CA PRO A 4 -10.76 1.30 42.44
C PRO A 4 -11.50 1.70 41.18
N LYS A 5 -10.92 2.63 40.43
CA LYS A 5 -11.41 3.07 39.13
C LYS A 5 -11.68 1.84 38.26
N GLU A 6 -12.93 1.63 37.89
CA GLU A 6 -13.27 0.85 36.70
C GLU A 6 -12.55 1.51 35.52
N HIS A 7 -11.41 0.96 35.13
CA HIS A 7 -10.77 1.31 33.87
C HIS A 7 -11.69 0.84 32.75
N SER A 8 -12.52 1.76 32.28
CA SER A 8 -13.38 1.65 31.12
C SER A 8 -12.70 0.90 29.97
N ASN A 9 -13.27 -0.26 29.59
CA ASN A 9 -12.92 -1.09 28.44
C ASN A 9 -12.88 -0.32 27.09
N LYS A 10 -13.28 0.96 27.05
CA LYS A 10 -13.20 1.82 25.85
C LYS A 10 -11.76 2.10 25.41
N GLY A 11 -10.78 2.09 26.33
CA GLY A 11 -9.37 2.36 26.01
C GLY A 11 -8.76 1.35 25.03
N ASN A 12 -9.02 0.06 25.21
CA ASN A 12 -8.33 -1.01 24.48
C ASN A 12 -8.70 -1.04 22.99
N TYR A 13 -9.99 -0.89 22.67
CA TYR A 13 -10.44 -0.84 21.27
C TYR A 13 -10.07 0.48 20.58
N LYS A 14 -10.10 1.60 21.30
CA LYS A 14 -9.66 2.89 20.75
C LYS A 14 -8.19 2.82 20.35
N THR A 15 -7.33 2.30 21.21
CA THR A 15 -5.91 2.11 20.91
C THR A 15 -5.71 1.17 19.73
N PHE A 16 -6.47 0.07 19.63
CA PHE A 16 -6.42 -0.84 18.47
C PHE A 16 -6.68 -0.10 17.15
N PHE A 17 -7.76 0.67 17.05
CA PHE A 17 -8.06 1.40 15.81
C PHE A 17 -7.07 2.54 15.52
N ILE A 18 -6.56 3.23 16.54
CA ILE A 18 -5.49 4.23 16.37
C ILE A 18 -4.24 3.56 15.82
N MET A 19 -3.83 2.42 16.38
CA MET A 19 -2.68 1.66 15.88
C MET A 19 -2.88 1.26 14.43
N LEU A 20 -4.04 0.70 14.06
CA LEU A 20 -4.33 0.35 12.66
C LEU A 20 -4.25 1.58 11.74
N ALA A 21 -4.79 2.73 12.14
CA ALA A 21 -4.76 3.95 11.34
C ALA A 21 -3.33 4.50 11.18
N CYS A 22 -2.56 4.57 12.26
CA CYS A 22 -1.16 4.98 12.21
C CYS A 22 -0.32 4.03 11.36
N SER A 23 -0.52 2.72 11.52
CA SER A 23 0.14 1.71 10.70
C SER A 23 -0.26 1.80 9.23
N PHE A 24 -1.53 2.09 8.91
CA PHE A 24 -1.98 2.30 7.53
C PHE A 24 -1.19 3.45 6.88
N VAL A 25 -1.13 4.60 7.56
CA VAL A 25 -0.41 5.78 7.05
C VAL A 25 1.08 5.49 6.91
N ALA A 26 1.70 4.88 7.93
CA ALA A 26 3.11 4.54 7.91
C ALA A 26 3.43 3.56 6.76
N MET A 27 2.69 2.46 6.64
CA MET A 27 2.88 1.48 5.58
C MET A 27 2.68 2.09 4.18
N TYR A 28 1.65 2.91 4.00
CA TYR A 28 1.40 3.54 2.71
C TYR A 28 2.54 4.48 2.31
N ILE A 29 3.07 5.27 3.26
CA ILE A 29 4.21 6.16 3.02
C ILE A 29 5.49 5.35 2.73
N THR A 30 5.76 4.31 3.52
CA THR A 30 7.00 3.53 3.36
C THR A 30 7.10 2.82 2.02
N MET A 31 5.96 2.48 1.40
CA MET A 31 5.94 1.94 0.03
C MET A 31 6.58 2.88 -1.01
N TYR A 32 6.65 4.20 -0.77
CA TYR A 32 7.28 5.16 -1.69
C TYR A 32 8.78 5.36 -1.44
N LEU A 33 9.33 4.89 -0.33
CA LEU A 33 10.73 5.15 0.04
C LEU A 33 11.75 4.44 -0.87
N ASN A 34 11.32 3.46 -1.65
CA ASN A 34 12.14 2.78 -2.66
C ASN A 34 11.97 3.36 -4.07
N THR A 35 11.31 4.51 -4.21
CA THR A 35 11.20 5.21 -5.50
C THR A 35 12.55 5.88 -5.82
N TYR A 36 13.10 5.67 -7.01
CA TYR A 36 14.42 6.19 -7.41
C TYR A 36 14.54 7.72 -7.33
N SER A 37 13.50 8.44 -7.79
CA SER A 37 13.44 9.91 -7.81
C SER A 37 12.17 10.40 -7.12
N ILE A 38 12.26 11.54 -6.42
CA ILE A 38 11.11 12.19 -5.76
C ILE A 38 10.04 12.57 -6.80
N ASP A 39 10.46 12.96 -8.00
CA ASP A 39 9.55 13.30 -9.12
C ASP A 39 8.74 12.09 -9.63
N HIS A 40 9.13 10.87 -9.25
CA HIS A 40 8.41 9.65 -9.58
C HIS A 40 7.42 9.23 -8.48
N VAL A 41 7.20 10.05 -7.45
CA VAL A 41 6.20 9.80 -6.40
C VAL A 41 4.82 10.26 -6.85
N TRP A 42 4.02 9.32 -7.33
CA TRP A 42 2.65 9.56 -7.80
C TRP A 42 1.66 8.70 -7.02
N PHE A 43 0.44 9.23 -6.79
CA PHE A 43 -0.60 8.47 -6.11
C PHE A 43 -0.95 7.18 -6.87
N SER A 44 -1.02 6.06 -6.15
CA SER A 44 -1.37 4.75 -6.70
C SER A 44 -2.52 4.11 -5.93
N LEU A 45 -3.64 3.93 -6.63
CA LEU A 45 -4.81 3.23 -6.08
C LEU A 45 -4.51 1.76 -5.78
N THR A 46 -3.65 1.12 -6.60
CA THR A 46 -3.14 -0.23 -6.36
C THR A 46 -2.38 -0.33 -5.04
N ARG A 47 -1.47 0.61 -4.73
CA ARG A 47 -0.75 0.64 -3.44
C ARG A 47 -1.69 0.86 -2.25
N PHE A 48 -2.70 1.70 -2.44
CA PHE A 48 -3.75 1.92 -1.44
C PHE A 48 -4.49 0.61 -1.13
N TYR A 49 -4.95 -0.13 -2.15
CA TYR A 49 -5.58 -1.44 -1.95
C TYR A 49 -4.67 -2.48 -1.32
N MET A 50 -3.39 -2.52 -1.71
CA MET A 50 -2.40 -3.40 -1.07
C MET A 50 -2.18 -3.06 0.41
N THR A 51 -2.23 -1.77 0.78
CA THR A 51 -2.15 -1.35 2.18
C THR A 51 -3.41 -1.80 2.94
N CYS A 52 -4.60 -1.66 2.36
CA CYS A 52 -5.85 -2.20 2.95
C CYS A 52 -5.77 -3.71 3.20
N LEU A 53 -5.20 -4.49 2.26
CA LEU A 53 -4.96 -5.91 2.44
C LEU A 53 -4.01 -6.21 3.61
N GLY A 54 -2.90 -5.49 3.71
CA GLY A 54 -1.97 -5.61 4.83
C GLY A 54 -2.63 -5.30 6.17
N ILE A 55 -3.35 -4.18 6.26
CA ILE A 55 -4.03 -3.73 7.48
C ILE A 55 -5.16 -4.67 7.90
N SER A 56 -5.93 -5.20 6.95
CA SER A 56 -6.97 -6.20 7.27
C SER A 56 -6.38 -7.47 7.88
N THR A 57 -5.25 -7.95 7.34
CA THR A 57 -4.52 -9.11 7.88
C THR A 57 -3.95 -8.79 9.26
N MET A 58 -3.33 -7.62 9.41
CA MET A 58 -2.76 -7.17 10.67
C MET A 58 -3.81 -7.03 11.78
N ALA A 59 -5.01 -6.54 11.46
CA ALA A 59 -6.11 -6.44 12.40
C ALA A 59 -6.51 -7.82 12.98
N VAL A 60 -6.55 -8.86 12.15
CA VAL A 60 -6.83 -10.25 12.58
C VAL A 60 -5.70 -10.79 13.46
N ILE A 61 -4.44 -10.56 13.08
CA ILE A 61 -3.26 -10.97 13.85
C ILE A 61 -3.24 -10.29 15.23
N MET A 62 -3.38 -8.96 15.25
CA MET A 62 -3.42 -8.18 16.49
C MET A 62 -4.55 -8.67 17.39
N TRP A 63 -5.75 -8.87 16.82
CA TRP A 63 -6.85 -9.43 17.57
C TRP A 63 -6.51 -10.82 18.15
N PHE A 64 -5.90 -11.71 17.36
CA PHE A 64 -5.54 -13.08 17.77
C PHE A 64 -4.57 -13.13 18.95
N PHE A 65 -3.52 -12.30 18.92
CA PHE A 65 -2.49 -12.29 19.96
C PHE A 65 -2.89 -11.45 21.18
N MET A 66 -3.72 -10.43 21.00
CA MET A 66 -4.16 -9.54 22.08
C MET A 66 -5.58 -9.86 22.58
N ARG A 67 -6.09 -11.09 22.36
CA ARG A 67 -7.46 -11.50 22.72
C ARG A 67 -7.86 -11.18 24.16
N LYS A 68 -6.93 -11.31 25.11
CA LYS A 68 -7.18 -11.03 26.54
C LYS A 68 -7.50 -9.56 26.82
N MET A 69 -7.14 -8.64 25.92
CA MET A 69 -7.45 -7.21 26.05
C MET A 69 -8.84 -6.84 25.51
N TYR A 70 -9.46 -7.72 24.71
CA TYR A 70 -10.70 -7.44 23.98
C TYR A 70 -11.85 -8.28 24.51
N ASN A 71 -12.55 -7.73 25.51
CA ASN A 71 -13.56 -8.47 26.28
C ASN A 71 -14.97 -8.50 25.63
N ASP A 72 -15.23 -7.60 24.69
CA ASP A 72 -16.54 -7.46 24.04
C ASP A 72 -16.66 -8.38 22.81
N LYS A 73 -17.43 -9.46 22.94
CA LYS A 73 -17.64 -10.44 21.86
C LYS A 73 -18.21 -9.81 20.58
N LYS A 74 -19.11 -8.82 20.69
CA LYS A 74 -19.74 -8.19 19.52
C LYS A 74 -18.71 -7.38 18.72
N LYS A 75 -17.86 -6.62 19.43
CA LYS A 75 -16.78 -5.84 18.79
C LYS A 75 -15.71 -6.73 18.18
N ASN A 76 -15.38 -7.84 18.84
CA ASN A 76 -14.44 -8.83 18.30
C ASN A 76 -14.93 -9.44 16.99
N ILE A 77 -16.19 -9.87 16.96
CA ILE A 77 -16.81 -10.38 15.73
C ILE A 77 -16.83 -9.30 14.65
N ALA A 78 -17.17 -8.06 15.00
CA ALA A 78 -17.15 -6.94 14.06
C ALA A 78 -15.75 -6.67 13.48
N ILE A 79 -14.68 -6.75 14.28
CA ILE A 79 -13.30 -6.60 13.81
C ILE A 79 -12.97 -7.71 12.80
N ILE A 80 -13.28 -8.96 13.12
CA ILE A 80 -12.95 -10.10 12.24
C ILE A 80 -13.77 -10.08 10.95
N ALA A 81 -15.09 -9.89 11.06
CA ALA A 81 -15.96 -9.78 9.89
C ALA A 81 -15.60 -8.57 9.01
N GLY A 82 -15.36 -7.41 9.63
CA GLY A 82 -14.93 -6.20 8.93
C GLY A 82 -13.58 -6.37 8.25
N SER A 83 -12.63 -7.04 8.90
CA SER A 83 -11.32 -7.36 8.30
C SER A 83 -11.46 -8.32 7.12
N PHE A 84 -12.32 -9.34 7.23
CA PHE A 84 -12.58 -10.27 6.13
C PHE A 84 -13.22 -9.58 4.93
N ILE A 85 -14.23 -8.73 5.16
CA ILE A 85 -14.87 -7.94 4.09
C ILE A 85 -13.87 -7.00 3.43
N LEU A 86 -13.08 -6.27 4.23
CA LEU A 86 -12.03 -5.38 3.71
C LEU A 86 -11.00 -6.15 2.90
N PHE A 87 -10.58 -7.33 3.37
CA PHE A 87 -9.63 -8.19 2.67
C PHE A 87 -10.16 -8.64 1.32
N VAL A 88 -11.36 -9.25 1.29
CA VAL A 88 -11.96 -9.75 0.05
C VAL A 88 -12.24 -8.61 -0.93
N GLY A 89 -12.76 -7.49 -0.43
CA GLY A 89 -13.02 -6.30 -1.25
C GLY A 89 -11.74 -5.72 -1.85
N ALA A 90 -10.71 -5.49 -1.04
CA ALA A 90 -9.43 -4.97 -1.52
C ALA A 90 -8.73 -5.95 -2.48
N LEU A 91 -8.82 -7.27 -2.21
CA LEU A 91 -8.27 -8.30 -3.09
C LEU A 91 -8.99 -8.31 -4.44
N GLY A 92 -10.32 -8.23 -4.43
CA GLY A 92 -11.11 -8.11 -5.65
C GLY A 92 -10.73 -6.87 -6.45
N LEU A 93 -10.69 -5.70 -5.80
CA LEU A 93 -10.35 -4.44 -6.47
C LEU A 93 -8.94 -4.44 -7.07
N VAL A 94 -7.95 -4.95 -6.33
CA VAL A 94 -6.57 -5.00 -6.83
C VAL A 94 -6.39 -6.02 -7.97
N ARG A 95 -7.23 -7.07 -8.02
CA ARG A 95 -7.18 -8.10 -9.06
C ARG A 95 -7.96 -7.73 -10.31
N THR A 96 -9.14 -7.13 -10.17
CA THR A 96 -10.03 -6.85 -11.30
C THR A 96 -9.55 -5.64 -12.10
N GLN A 97 -9.05 -4.58 -11.44
CA GLN A 97 -8.57 -3.31 -12.03
C GLN A 97 -9.64 -2.55 -12.85
N ALA A 98 -10.20 -3.16 -13.88
CA ALA A 98 -11.34 -2.65 -14.64
C ALA A 98 -12.63 -2.66 -13.77
N PRO A 99 -13.56 -1.73 -14.01
CA PRO A 99 -13.48 -0.57 -14.90
C PRO A 99 -12.86 0.67 -14.22
N ILE A 100 -12.40 0.55 -12.97
CA ILE A 100 -12.02 1.69 -12.13
C ILE A 100 -10.67 2.29 -12.56
N ILE A 101 -9.71 1.44 -12.93
CA ILE A 101 -8.36 1.86 -13.31
C ILE A 101 -8.34 2.17 -14.82
N GLY A 102 -8.48 3.45 -15.16
CA GLY A 102 -8.28 3.98 -16.51
C GLY A 102 -6.87 4.54 -16.73
N ASP A 103 -6.62 5.07 -17.93
CA ASP A 103 -5.30 5.48 -18.43
C ASP A 103 -4.46 6.29 -17.44
N VAL A 104 -5.03 7.37 -16.90
CA VAL A 104 -4.30 8.26 -15.98
C VAL A 104 -3.96 7.55 -14.67
N LEU A 105 -4.90 6.80 -14.08
CA LEU A 105 -4.64 6.07 -12.83
C LEU A 105 -3.60 4.96 -13.04
N TRP A 106 -3.65 4.30 -14.20
CA TRP A 106 -2.67 3.29 -14.58
C TRP A 106 -1.27 3.90 -14.70
N MET A 107 -1.11 5.00 -15.46
CA MET A 107 0.19 5.66 -15.63
C MET A 107 0.74 6.21 -14.32
N LYS A 108 -0.10 6.83 -13.47
CA LYS A 108 0.31 7.31 -12.14
C LYS A 108 0.77 6.17 -11.22
N ALA A 109 0.20 4.98 -11.34
CA ALA A 109 0.67 3.81 -10.60
C ALA A 109 1.95 3.19 -11.19
N MET A 110 2.15 3.31 -12.50
CA MET A 110 3.27 2.67 -13.21
C MET A 110 4.57 3.48 -13.13
N ILE A 111 4.51 4.82 -13.08
CA ILE A 111 5.70 5.67 -12.87
C ILE A 111 6.52 5.26 -11.63
N PRO A 112 5.94 5.15 -10.41
CA PRO A 112 6.68 4.71 -9.24
C PRO A 112 7.09 3.23 -9.31
N HIS A 113 6.36 2.38 -10.04
CA HIS A 113 6.76 0.98 -10.26
C HIS A 113 8.04 0.89 -11.10
N HIS A 114 8.08 1.58 -12.24
CA HIS A 114 9.27 1.70 -13.07
C HIS A 114 10.44 2.33 -12.33
N SER A 115 10.16 3.35 -11.53
CA SER A 115 11.16 3.98 -10.69
C SER A 115 11.86 3.00 -9.74
N ILE A 116 11.14 2.04 -9.16
CA ILE A 116 11.75 0.99 -8.31
C ILE A 116 12.66 0.08 -9.14
N ALA A 117 12.22 -0.34 -10.33
CA ALA A 117 13.01 -1.22 -11.17
C ALA A 117 14.29 -0.54 -11.69
N ILE A 118 14.27 0.77 -11.96
CA ILE A 118 15.50 1.56 -12.20
C ILE A 118 16.40 1.53 -10.96
N LEU A 119 15.87 1.82 -9.77
CA LEU A 119 16.65 1.81 -8.52
C LEU A 119 17.36 0.47 -8.30
N THR A 120 16.62 -0.63 -8.43
CA THR A 120 17.17 -1.97 -8.16
C THR A 120 18.16 -2.40 -9.24
N SER A 121 17.90 -2.06 -10.51
CA SER A 121 18.78 -2.42 -11.62
C SER A 121 20.09 -1.63 -11.60
N GLU A 122 20.05 -0.34 -11.22
CA GLU A 122 21.27 0.49 -11.14
C GLU A 122 22.17 0.15 -9.96
N ARG A 123 21.61 -0.40 -8.87
CA ARG A 123 22.33 -0.61 -7.62
C ARG A 123 22.62 -2.08 -7.31
N ALA A 124 22.12 -3.01 -8.12
CA ALA A 124 22.40 -4.43 -7.94
C ALA A 124 23.85 -4.75 -8.33
N ASP A 125 24.48 -5.61 -7.54
CA ASP A 125 25.84 -6.11 -7.80
C ASP A 125 25.81 -7.27 -8.82
N ILE A 126 25.53 -6.93 -10.09
CA ILE A 126 25.37 -7.91 -11.17
C ILE A 126 26.71 -8.15 -11.86
N GLN A 127 27.19 -9.39 -11.80
CA GLN A 127 28.49 -9.80 -12.35
C GLN A 127 28.40 -10.47 -13.72
N ASP A 128 27.30 -11.19 -13.98
CA ASP A 128 27.10 -11.87 -15.26
C ASP A 128 26.88 -10.86 -16.40
N PRO A 129 27.63 -10.92 -17.52
CA PRO A 129 27.52 -9.96 -18.61
C PRO A 129 26.14 -9.93 -19.29
N GLU A 130 25.47 -11.08 -19.41
CA GLU A 130 24.14 -11.16 -20.02
C GLU A 130 23.10 -10.49 -19.12
N VAL A 131 23.15 -10.78 -17.82
CA VAL A 131 22.25 -10.16 -16.83
C VAL A 131 22.51 -8.66 -16.70
N LYS A 132 23.77 -8.22 -16.79
CA LYS A 132 24.12 -6.78 -16.76
C LYS A 132 23.53 -6.05 -17.96
N LYS A 133 23.65 -6.62 -19.16
CA LYS A 133 23.05 -6.07 -20.36
C LYS A 133 21.53 -5.96 -20.23
N LEU A 134 20.87 -6.99 -19.70
CA LEU A 134 19.43 -6.96 -19.43
C LEU A 134 19.05 -5.82 -18.47
N ALA A 135 19.82 -5.61 -17.39
CA ALA A 135 19.59 -4.53 -16.43
C ALA A 135 19.72 -3.14 -17.09
N GLU A 136 20.75 -2.94 -17.91
CA GLU A 136 20.96 -1.69 -18.68
C GLU A 136 19.81 -1.42 -19.66
N ASP A 137 19.33 -2.45 -20.35
CA ASP A 137 18.18 -2.35 -21.27
C ASP A 137 16.88 -2.00 -20.52
N ILE A 138 16.64 -2.61 -19.36
CA ILE A 138 15.50 -2.28 -18.47
C ILE A 138 15.56 -0.82 -18.04
N ILE A 139 16.72 -0.34 -17.56
CA ILE A 139 16.88 1.06 -17.12
C ILE A 139 16.56 2.01 -18.26
N LYS A 140 17.10 1.77 -19.45
CA LYS A 140 16.90 2.64 -20.62
C LYS A 140 15.43 2.69 -21.04
N ALA A 141 14.78 1.52 -21.14
CA ALA A 141 13.38 1.44 -21.52
C ALA A 141 12.49 2.16 -20.49
N GLN A 142 12.67 1.87 -19.20
CA GLN A 142 11.80 2.41 -18.17
C GLN A 142 11.97 3.91 -17.95
N ARG A 143 13.17 4.47 -18.13
CA ARG A 143 13.36 5.93 -18.12
C ARG A 143 12.58 6.61 -19.24
N LYS A 144 12.61 6.04 -20.46
CA LYS A 144 11.84 6.55 -21.61
C LYS A 144 10.34 6.48 -21.35
N GLU A 145 9.86 5.33 -20.88
CA GLU A 145 8.44 5.11 -20.59
C GLU A 145 7.91 6.04 -19.49
N ILE A 146 8.71 6.35 -18.46
CA ILE A 146 8.33 7.35 -17.44
C ILE A 146 8.05 8.71 -18.07
N GLU A 147 8.92 9.19 -18.96
CA GLU A 147 8.72 10.50 -19.60
C GLU A 147 7.52 10.50 -20.56
N GLU A 148 7.32 9.40 -21.30
CA GLU A 148 6.12 9.22 -22.13
C GLU A 148 4.84 9.24 -21.28
N MET A 149 4.81 8.53 -20.16
CA MET A 149 3.67 8.52 -19.23
C MET A 149 3.39 9.91 -18.64
N LYS A 150 4.42 10.65 -18.21
CA LYS A 150 4.24 12.03 -17.71
C LYS A 150 3.64 12.95 -18.79
N ALA A 151 4.13 12.86 -20.02
CA ALA A 151 3.60 13.64 -21.14
C ALA A 151 2.15 13.30 -21.45
N MET A 152 1.80 12.00 -21.47
CA MET A 152 0.43 11.54 -21.70
C MET A 152 -0.53 11.93 -20.57
N ILE A 153 -0.11 11.83 -19.30
CA ILE A 153 -0.91 12.31 -18.16
C ILE A 153 -1.23 13.79 -18.34
N LYS A 154 -0.21 14.62 -18.59
CA LYS A 154 -0.39 16.06 -18.77
C LYS A 154 -1.36 16.37 -19.91
N ARG A 155 -1.24 15.67 -21.04
CA ARG A 155 -2.14 15.83 -22.18
C ARG A 155 -3.59 15.47 -21.80
N LEU A 156 -3.83 14.30 -21.21
CA LEU A 156 -5.15 13.82 -20.85
C LEU A 156 -5.82 14.63 -19.72
N GLU A 157 -5.03 15.25 -18.83
CA GLU A 157 -5.55 16.13 -17.78
C GLU A 157 -5.91 17.52 -18.31
N ASN A 158 -5.23 18.01 -19.36
CA ASN A 158 -5.53 19.29 -20.01
C ASN A 158 -6.68 19.22 -21.03
N GLU A 159 -7.00 18.03 -21.52
CA GLU A 159 -8.14 17.78 -22.44
C GLU A 159 -9.49 17.67 -21.71
N LYS A 160 -9.50 17.74 -20.37
CA LYS A 160 -10.70 17.70 -19.51
C LYS A 160 -11.11 19.08 -19.04
#